data_AF-A0A7G8JLT2-F1
#
_entry.id   AF-A0A7G8JLT2-F1
#
_cell.length_a   1.000
_cell.length_b   1.000
_cell.length_c   1.000
_cell.angle_alpha   90.00
_cell.angle_beta   90.00
_cell.angle_gamma   90.00
#
_symmetry.space_group_name_H-M   'P 1'
#
loop_
_entity.id
_entity.type
_entity.pdbx_description
1 polymer ?
#
loop_
_entity_poly.entity_id
_entity_poly.type
_entity_poly.pdbx_seq_one_letter_code
_entity_poly.pdbx_strand_id
1 'polypeptide(L)'
;MAARITESEFLKRARKRFGDHFDYSEIKYRSYKSPVKIRCNKHPVQLISITPEKHLQTTGGCRHCLRERRIAALERELNREAAQRPIETTTQKEKLSPLRLKSNADR
;
A
#
# COMPACT_ATOMS: atom_id res chain seq x y z
N MET A 1 33.37 -3.92 -14.37
CA MET A 1 32.89 -5.32 -14.37
C MET A 1 31.58 -5.41 -13.61
N ALA A 2 30.53 -6.00 -14.17
CA ALA A 2 29.26 -6.18 -13.46
C ALA A 2 29.44 -7.23 -12.35
N ALA A 3 29.33 -6.81 -11.09
CA ALA A 3 29.39 -7.73 -9.95
C ALA A 3 28.24 -8.74 -10.06
N ARG A 4 28.58 -10.03 -10.20
CA ARG A 4 27.59 -11.10 -10.15
C ARG A 4 27.05 -11.19 -8.72
N ILE A 5 25.77 -10.92 -8.55
CA ILE A 5 25.09 -11.19 -7.28
C ILE A 5 25.10 -12.70 -7.07
N THR A 6 25.69 -13.15 -5.98
CA THR A 6 25.66 -14.54 -5.54
C THR A 6 24.35 -14.84 -4.81
N GLU A 7 24.04 -16.12 -4.64
CA GLU A 7 22.87 -16.56 -3.87
C GLU A 7 22.87 -16.01 -2.44
N SER A 8 24.03 -16.03 -1.78
CA SER A 8 24.21 -15.51 -0.42
C SER A 8 23.88 -14.02 -0.31
N GLU A 9 24.34 -13.22 -1.27
CA GLU A 9 24.06 -11.79 -1.30
C GLU A 9 22.57 -11.51 -1.59
N PHE A 10 21.96 -12.29 -2.48
CA PHE A 10 20.51 -12.22 -2.71
C PHE A 10 19.73 -12.51 -1.42
N LEU A 11 20.02 -13.62 -0.75
CA LEU A 11 19.34 -14.01 0.49
C LEU A 11 19.54 -12.99 1.61
N LYS A 12 20.73 -12.40 1.73
CA LYS A 12 21.02 -11.33 2.69
C LYS A 12 20.16 -10.10 2.43
N ARG A 13 20.07 -9.65 1.18
CA ARG A 13 19.21 -8.51 0.80
C ARG A 13 17.73 -8.81 0.99
N ALA A 14 17.32 -10.02 0.62
CA ALA A 14 15.94 -10.45 0.72
C ALA A 14 15.49 -10.50 2.19
N ARG A 15 16.27 -11.15 3.08
CA ARG A 15 16.02 -11.15 4.52
C ARG A 15 16.06 -9.74 5.14
N LYS A 16 16.98 -8.88 4.71
CA LYS A 16 17.04 -7.49 5.20
C LYS A 16 15.76 -6.70 4.87
N ARG A 17 15.15 -6.95 3.71
CA ARG A 17 13.97 -6.22 3.23
C ARG A 17 12.65 -6.84 3.68
N PHE A 18 12.57 -8.17 3.72
CA PHE A 18 11.34 -8.91 3.96
C PHE A 18 11.34 -9.71 5.26
N GLY A 19 12.46 -9.82 5.98
CA GLY A 19 12.58 -10.63 7.18
C GLY A 19 12.16 -12.08 6.93
N ASP A 20 11.25 -12.57 7.77
CA ASP A 20 10.74 -13.95 7.74
C ASP A 20 9.43 -14.10 6.93
N HIS A 21 9.08 -13.11 6.11
CA HIS A 21 7.84 -13.14 5.32
C HIS A 21 7.88 -14.16 4.18
N PHE A 22 9.08 -14.50 3.70
CA PHE A 22 9.26 -15.47 2.62
C PHE A 22 10.17 -16.60 3.07
N ASP A 23 9.78 -17.80 2.69
CA ASP A 23 10.59 -19.00 2.81
C ASP A 23 11.39 -19.21 1.52
N TYR A 24 12.70 -19.42 1.71
CA TYR A 24 13.69 -19.63 0.67
C TYR A 24 14.22 -21.08 0.68
N SER A 25 13.62 -22.00 1.43
CA SER A 25 14.10 -23.39 1.60
C SER A 25 14.21 -24.18 0.29
N GLU A 26 13.37 -23.89 -0.71
CA GLU A 26 13.38 -24.55 -2.02
C GLU A 26 14.03 -23.71 -3.14
N ILE A 27 14.84 -22.71 -2.78
CA ILE A 27 15.47 -21.84 -3.78
C ILE A 27 16.48 -22.61 -4.64
N LYS A 28 16.39 -22.45 -5.95
CA LYS A 28 17.39 -22.94 -6.91
C LYS A 28 18.04 -21.76 -7.62
N TYR A 29 19.06 -21.17 -7.01
CA TYR A 29 19.72 -20.00 -7.56
C TYR A 29 20.62 -20.38 -8.74
N ARG A 30 20.37 -19.78 -9.91
CA ARG A 30 21.23 -19.90 -11.11
C ARG A 30 21.87 -18.58 -11.51
N SER A 31 21.07 -17.52 -11.52
CA SER A 31 21.52 -16.16 -11.83
C SER A 31 20.50 -15.13 -11.36
N TYR A 32 20.89 -13.85 -11.35
CA TYR A 32 20.02 -12.74 -10.96
C TYR A 32 18.77 -12.59 -11.84
N LYS A 33 18.85 -13.04 -13.10
CA LYS A 33 17.74 -13.02 -14.08
C LYS A 33 17.01 -14.36 -14.18
N SER A 34 17.52 -15.41 -13.53
CA SER A 34 16.87 -16.72 -13.56
C SER A 34 15.71 -16.77 -12.57
N PRO A 35 14.57 -17.38 -12.92
CA PRO A 35 13.46 -17.53 -12.00
C PRO A 35 13.85 -18.47 -10.86
N VAL A 36 13.49 -18.06 -9.64
CA VAL A 36 13.60 -18.85 -8.42
C VAL A 36 12.20 -19.13 -7.86
N LYS A 37 12.08 -20.24 -7.14
CA LYS A 37 10.86 -20.57 -6.41
C LYS A 37 10.99 -20.11 -4.97
N ILE A 38 10.02 -19.35 -4.50
CA ILE A 38 9.93 -18.88 -3.11
C ILE A 38 8.50 -19.06 -2.62
N ARG A 39 8.31 -19.16 -1.30
CA ARG A 39 6.99 -19.28 -0.70
C ARG A 39 6.73 -18.11 0.23
N CYS A 40 5.50 -17.57 0.23
CA CYS A 40 5.12 -16.58 1.23
C CYS A 40 4.67 -17.32 2.49
N ASN A 41 5.22 -16.97 3.65
CA ASN A 41 4.80 -17.51 4.95
C ASN A 41 3.62 -16.77 5.54
N LYS A 42 3.41 -15.51 5.13
CA LYS A 42 2.28 -14.68 5.61
C LYS A 42 0.94 -15.08 5.04
N HIS A 43 0.92 -15.62 3.81
CA HIS A 43 -0.30 -15.92 3.08
C HIS A 43 -0.28 -17.37 2.62
N PRO A 44 -1.44 -18.07 2.61
CA PRO A 44 -1.54 -19.46 2.16
C PRO A 44 -1.48 -19.54 0.63
N VAL A 45 -0.30 -19.30 0.06
CA VAL A 45 -0.05 -19.36 -1.39
C VAL A 45 0.90 -20.51 -1.74
N GLN A 46 0.77 -21.01 -2.96
CA GLN A 46 1.71 -21.96 -3.54
C GLN A 46 3.07 -21.31 -3.84
N LEU A 47 4.05 -22.12 -4.22
CA LEU A 47 5.38 -21.68 -4.66
C LEU A 47 5.27 -20.64 -5.78
N ILE A 48 5.83 -19.46 -5.55
CA ILE A 48 5.86 -18.33 -6.47
C ILE A 48 7.15 -18.41 -7.26
N SER A 49 7.04 -18.41 -8.59
CA SER A 49 8.17 -18.30 -9.50
C SER A 49 8.45 -16.82 -9.80
N ILE A 50 9.59 -16.30 -9.35
CA ILE A 50 10.00 -14.90 -9.57
C ILE A 50 11.51 -14.80 -9.72
N THR A 51 12.00 -13.81 -10.47
CA THR A 51 13.44 -13.57 -10.56
C THR A 51 13.96 -12.84 -9.31
N PRO A 52 15.19 -13.09 -8.86
CA PRO A 52 15.84 -12.35 -7.77
C PRO A 52 15.74 -10.83 -7.92
N GLU A 53 15.94 -10.34 -9.15
CA GLU A 53 15.77 -8.93 -9.50
C GLU A 53 14.38 -8.39 -9.18
N LYS A 54 13.34 -9.05 -9.70
CA LYS A 54 11.96 -8.65 -9.48
C LYS A 54 11.52 -8.85 -8.03
N HIS A 55 12.06 -9.83 -7.33
CA HIS A 55 11.79 -10.03 -5.91
C HIS A 55 12.29 -8.83 -5.09
N LEU A 56 13.53 -8.38 -5.34
CA LEU A 56 14.13 -7.24 -4.64
C LEU A 56 13.56 -5.88 -5.06
N GLN A 57 13.27 -5.64 -6.34
CA GLN A 57 12.58 -4.40 -6.76
C GLN A 57 11.12 -4.36 -6.25
N THR A 58 10.54 -5.56 -6.22
CA THR A 58 9.23 -6.01 -5.78
C THR A 58 8.71 -5.66 -4.38
N THR A 59 7.46 -6.02 -4.10
CA THR A 59 6.98 -6.38 -2.75
C THR A 59 7.21 -7.88 -2.45
N GLY A 60 8.10 -8.52 -3.20
CA GLY A 60 8.48 -9.92 -3.00
C GLY A 60 7.71 -10.95 -3.83
N GLY A 61 6.72 -10.55 -4.63
CA GLY A 61 6.08 -11.43 -5.63
C GLY A 61 4.77 -12.11 -5.21
N CYS A 62 4.40 -12.05 -3.93
CA CYS A 62 3.09 -12.54 -3.47
C CYS A 62 1.99 -11.53 -3.83
N ARG A 63 0.92 -12.00 -4.49
CA ARG A 63 -0.22 -11.17 -4.90
C ARG A 63 -0.96 -10.55 -3.71
N HIS A 64 -1.05 -11.27 -2.59
CA HIS A 64 -1.68 -10.78 -1.37
C HIS A 64 -0.86 -9.68 -0.72
N CYS A 65 0.45 -9.88 -0.51
CA CYS A 65 1.34 -8.84 -0.02
C CYS A 65 1.31 -7.57 -0.90
N LEU A 66 1.23 -7.75 -2.23
CA LEU A 66 1.13 -6.62 -3.14
C LEU A 66 -0.18 -5.84 -2.95
N ARG A 67 -1.30 -6.55 -2.78
CA ARG A 67 -2.61 -5.95 -2.53
C ARG A 67 -2.65 -5.20 -1.22
N GLU A 68 -2.16 -5.81 -0.13
CA GLU A 68 -2.08 -5.16 1.18
C GLU A 68 -1.25 -3.88 1.13
N ARG A 69 -0.09 -3.91 0.46
CA ARG A 69 0.75 -2.71 0.31
C ARG A 69 0.05 -1.62 -0.49
N ARG A 70 -0.72 -1.98 -1.51
CA ARG A 70 -1.51 -1.03 -2.32
C ARG A 70 -2.63 -0.39 -1.48
N ILE A 71 -3.34 -1.20 -0.70
CA ILE A 71 -4.40 -0.70 0.20
C ILE A 71 -3.79 0.27 1.22
N ALA A 72 -2.69 -0.11 1.88
CA ALA A 72 -2.01 0.75 2.84
C ALA A 72 -1.48 2.06 2.23
N ALA A 73 -1.11 2.07 0.95
CA ALA A 73 -0.72 3.30 0.25
C ALA A 73 -1.93 4.23 0.02
N LEU A 74 -3.04 3.68 -0.47
CA LEU A 74 -4.29 4.44 -0.69
C LEU A 74 -4.85 4.99 0.61
N GLU A 75 -4.85 4.22 1.69
CA GLU A 75 -5.30 4.67 3.01
C GLU A 75 -4.49 5.88 3.51
N ARG A 76 -3.17 5.88 3.27
CA ARG A 76 -2.31 7.03 3.63
C ARG A 76 -2.61 8.27 2.81
N GLU A 77 -2.98 8.12 1.55
CA GLU A 77 -3.37 9.22 0.68
C GLU A 77 -4.71 9.82 1.13
N LEU A 78 -5.72 8.97 1.34
CA LEU A 78 -7.04 9.38 1.86
C LEU A 78 -6.95 10.09 3.22
N ASN A 79 -6.12 9.57 4.14
CA ASN A 79 -5.91 10.21 5.44
C ASN A 79 -5.23 11.58 5.32
N ARG A 80 -4.38 11.79 4.30
CA ARG A 80 -3.73 13.08 4.05
C ARG A 80 -4.73 14.10 3.52
N GLU A 81 -5.60 13.71 2.60
CA GLU A 81 -6.68 14.56 2.08
C GLU A 81 -7.70 14.90 3.18
N ALA A 82 -8.03 13.92 4.02
CA ALA A 82 -8.91 14.13 5.17
C ALA A 82 -8.36 15.16 6.16
N ALA A 83 -7.04 15.21 6.36
CA ALA A 83 -6.38 16.19 7.22
C ALA A 83 -6.32 17.61 6.63
N GLN A 84 -6.51 17.76 5.31
CA GLN A 84 -6.46 19.05 4.61
C GLN A 84 -7.83 19.71 4.41
N ARG A 85 -8.92 19.05 4.80
CA ARG A 85 -10.25 19.67 4.74
C ARG A 85 -10.35 20.76 5.81
N PRO A 86 -10.60 22.03 5.42
CA PRO A 86 -10.95 23.05 6.40
C PRO A 86 -12.18 22.56 7.16
N ILE A 87 -12.10 22.58 8.48
CA ILE A 87 -13.26 22.36 9.33
C ILE A 87 -14.16 23.59 9.11
N GLU A 88 -15.08 23.51 8.17
CA GLU A 88 -16.21 24.44 8.14
C GLU A 88 -17.08 24.11 9.35
N THR A 89 -16.69 24.63 10.51
CA THR A 89 -17.49 24.63 11.72
C THR A 89 -18.76 25.39 11.42
N THR A 90 -19.84 24.64 11.17
CA THR A 90 -21.20 25.15 11.23
C THR A 90 -21.46 25.65 12.65
N THR A 91 -21.18 26.93 12.91
CA THR A 91 -21.69 27.63 14.11
C THR A 91 -22.87 28.46 13.66
N GLN A 92 -24.07 27.98 13.96
CA GLN A 92 -25.34 28.69 13.76
C GLN A 92 -25.56 29.74 14.87
N LYS A 93 -26.38 30.78 14.56
CA LYS A 93 -26.88 31.92 15.38
C LYS A 93 -25.95 33.16 15.38
N GLU A 94 -26.37 34.39 15.11
CA GLU A 94 -27.65 35.09 15.31
C GLU A 94 -27.91 36.17 14.23
N LYS A 95 -29.17 36.32 13.80
CA LYS A 95 -29.89 37.61 13.83
C LYS A 95 -31.38 37.36 13.59
N LEU A 96 -32.10 37.28 14.71
CA LEU A 96 -33.55 37.40 14.81
C LEU A 96 -33.95 38.85 14.49
N SER A 97 -35.01 39.05 13.70
CA SER A 97 -36.12 40.02 13.95
C SER A 97 -36.92 40.29 12.66
N PRO A 98 -38.15 40.82 12.74
CA PRO A 98 -39.37 40.05 12.99
C PRO A 98 -40.29 40.04 11.76
N LEU A 99 -41.26 39.13 11.76
CA LEU A 99 -42.40 39.09 10.85
C LEU A 99 -43.01 40.49 10.64
N ARG A 100 -42.93 41.00 9.40
CA ARG A 100 -43.75 42.13 8.96
C ARG A 100 -44.97 41.56 8.25
N LEU A 101 -46.09 41.47 8.96
CA LEU A 101 -47.40 41.45 8.31
C LEU A 101 -47.48 42.71 7.45
N LYS A 102 -47.59 42.54 6.13
CA LYS A 102 -48.22 43.54 5.28
C LYS A 102 -49.53 42.95 4.81
N SER A 103 -50.57 43.33 5.53
CA SER A 103 -51.92 43.52 5.00
C SER A 103 -51.87 44.28 3.68
N ASN A 104 -52.76 43.90 2.74
CA ASN A 104 -53.56 44.73 1.81
C ASN A 104 -54.16 43.72 0.80
N ALA A 105 -55.42 43.29 0.91
CA ALA A 105 -56.64 44.05 0.65
C ALA A 105 -56.69 44.64 -0.77
N ASP A 106 -57.65 44.13 -1.56
CA ASP A 106 -58.37 44.77 -2.66
C ASP A 106 -57.63 45.16 -3.96
N ARG A 107 -57.75 44.32 -5.00
CA ARG A 107 -58.69 44.50 -6.14
C ARG A 107 -58.47 43.49 -7.27
#